data_AF-A0A495K2N7-F1
#
_entry.id   AF-A0A495K2N7-F1
#
_cell.length_a   1.000
_cell.length_b   1.000
_cell.length_c   1.000
_cell.angle_alpha   90.00
_cell.angle_beta   90.00
_cell.angle_gamma   90.00
#
_symmetry.space_group_name_H-M   'P 1'
#
loop_
_entity.id
_entity.type
_entity.pdbx_description
1 polymer ?
#
loop_
_entity_poly.entity_id
_entity_poly.type
_entity_poly.pdbx_seq_one_letter_code
_entity_poly.pdbx_strand_id
1 'polypeptide(L)'
;MNSTGPHRRVPDRYGRDVLSEPRRSTRPAVPEVTAERDLVVEDAASGFCGAVVGFERSYDGEFVRLEDRRGSTRIFALRPAAFLIDGSPVTLVKPVRKAPGAPARTASGSVAPVSRRARVARASRLFVEGVHDAALMERIWGDDLRVEGVVVASLDGLDNLDEALAEFEPGPTRRAGVLVDHLVAGSKESRLTERVGPHVLVCGHPYIDVWEAVKPAAVGISAWPKIPRGIDWKTGVCNELGWGSPRDGWRKVNSSVSSFRDVEVPLIRAVEELIDFVTAIES
;
A
#
# COMPACT_ATOMS: atom_id res chain seq x y z
N MET A 1 33.93 -80.79 33.27
CA MET A 1 34.88 -80.58 32.15
C MET A 1 35.13 -79.08 32.02
N ASN A 2 36.39 -78.68 32.25
CA ASN A 2 37.15 -77.44 31.94
C ASN A 2 36.54 -76.06 32.32
N SER A 3 37.05 -75.33 33.34
CA SER A 3 38.26 -74.45 33.36
C SER A 3 38.14 -73.26 32.38
N THR A 4 38.27 -71.97 32.74
CA THR A 4 39.48 -71.27 33.23
C THR A 4 39.20 -69.77 33.53
N GLY A 5 39.74 -69.21 34.63
CA GLY A 5 40.48 -67.91 34.76
C GLY A 5 39.83 -66.52 34.54
N PRO A 6 40.11 -65.50 35.39
CA PRO A 6 39.50 -64.15 35.32
C PRO A 6 40.25 -63.17 34.39
N HIS A 7 39.49 -62.32 33.67
CA HIS A 7 40.03 -61.33 32.74
C HIS A 7 40.46 -60.03 33.46
N ARG A 8 41.77 -59.76 33.47
CA ARG A 8 42.40 -58.52 33.92
C ARG A 8 42.23 -57.45 32.82
N ARG A 9 41.70 -56.26 33.14
CA ARG A 9 41.65 -55.11 32.21
C ARG A 9 43.04 -54.47 32.11
N VAL A 10 43.58 -54.38 30.90
CA VAL A 10 44.79 -53.60 30.56
C VAL A 10 44.32 -52.26 29.96
N PRO A 11 44.89 -51.10 30.33
CA PRO A 11 44.55 -49.83 29.70
C PRO A 11 45.19 -49.74 28.32
N ASP A 12 44.38 -49.36 27.34
CA ASP A 12 44.78 -49.22 25.94
C ASP A 12 45.94 -48.22 25.78
N ARG A 13 47.00 -48.69 25.12
CA ARG A 13 48.31 -48.03 24.92
C ARG A 13 48.54 -47.62 23.46
N TYR A 14 47.48 -47.51 22.66
CA TYR A 14 47.52 -46.88 21.33
C TYR A 14 46.45 -45.77 21.34
N GLY A 15 46.81 -44.50 21.52
CA GLY A 15 47.41 -43.71 20.46
C GLY A 15 46.28 -43.14 19.60
N ARG A 16 45.75 -41.99 20.04
CA ARG A 16 44.72 -41.20 19.33
C ARG A 16 45.14 -41.09 17.85
N ASP A 17 44.31 -41.63 16.96
CA ASP A 17 44.53 -41.58 15.51
C ASP A 17 44.66 -40.10 15.09
N VAL A 18 45.87 -39.72 14.65
CA VAL A 18 46.24 -38.33 14.32
C VAL A 18 45.85 -37.99 12.87
N LEU A 19 45.15 -38.91 12.17
CA LEU A 19 44.75 -38.76 10.77
C LEU A 19 43.23 -38.59 10.57
N SER A 20 42.42 -38.57 11.64
CA SER A 20 40.94 -38.54 11.54
C SER A 20 40.31 -37.14 11.52
N GLU A 21 41.08 -36.05 11.49
CA GLU A 21 40.53 -34.69 11.41
C GLU A 21 40.76 -34.06 10.02
N PRO A 22 39.71 -33.86 9.20
CA PRO A 22 39.83 -32.99 8.04
C PRO A 22 40.05 -31.58 8.56
N ARG A 23 41.27 -31.05 8.38
CA ARG A 23 41.58 -29.65 8.70
C ARG A 23 40.58 -28.76 7.99
N ARG A 24 39.57 -28.27 8.73
CA ARG A 24 38.73 -27.16 8.30
C ARG A 24 39.69 -26.01 8.02
N SER A 25 39.81 -25.62 6.76
CA SER A 25 40.50 -24.40 6.36
C SER A 25 39.83 -23.25 7.10
N THR A 26 40.45 -22.80 8.19
CA THR A 26 40.07 -21.61 8.95
C THR A 26 40.60 -20.34 8.27
N ARG A 27 40.69 -20.33 6.94
CA ARG A 27 41.05 -19.12 6.20
C ARG A 27 39.87 -18.16 6.31
N PRO A 28 40.06 -16.93 6.83
CA PRO A 28 39.00 -15.95 6.89
C PRO A 28 38.40 -15.76 5.50
N ALA A 29 37.06 -15.81 5.41
CA ALA A 29 36.37 -15.52 4.16
C ALA A 29 36.71 -14.08 3.75
N VAL A 30 37.16 -13.90 2.50
CA VAL A 30 37.46 -12.57 1.96
C VAL A 30 36.15 -11.79 1.86
N PRO A 31 36.08 -10.56 2.40
CA PRO A 31 34.85 -9.79 2.43
C PRO A 31 34.33 -9.52 1.01
N GLU A 32 33.02 -9.70 0.83
CA GLU A 32 32.32 -9.29 -0.37
C GLU A 32 31.94 -7.81 -0.27
N VAL A 33 32.24 -7.04 -1.32
CA VAL A 33 31.94 -5.61 -1.39
C VAL A 33 31.15 -5.34 -2.67
N THR A 34 30.01 -4.67 -2.52
CA THR A 34 29.21 -4.23 -3.66
C THR A 34 30.01 -3.20 -4.46
N ALA A 35 30.23 -3.47 -5.75
CA ALA A 35 30.92 -2.57 -6.66
C ALA A 35 29.98 -1.41 -7.08
N GLU A 36 29.77 -0.48 -6.15
CA GLU A 36 29.03 0.76 -6.42
C GLU A 36 29.80 1.66 -7.38
N ARG A 37 29.09 2.50 -8.13
CA ARG A 37 29.73 3.48 -9.00
C ARG A 37 30.63 4.41 -8.16
N ASP A 38 31.77 4.77 -8.71
CA ASP A 38 32.79 5.60 -8.08
C ASP A 38 33.54 4.94 -6.91
N LEU A 39 33.23 3.69 -6.55
CA LEU A 39 34.06 2.89 -5.64
C LEU A 39 35.45 2.70 -6.26
N VAL A 40 36.49 3.11 -5.54
CA VAL A 40 37.88 2.95 -5.97
C VAL A 40 38.42 1.62 -5.46
N VAL A 41 38.95 0.82 -6.36
CA VAL A 41 39.57 -0.48 -6.06
C VAL A 41 40.86 -0.65 -6.86
N GLU A 42 41.71 -1.54 -6.39
CA GLU A 42 42.90 -1.98 -7.11
C GLU A 42 42.74 -3.45 -7.54
N ASP A 43 43.06 -3.78 -8.79
CA ASP A 43 43.16 -5.18 -9.22
C ASP A 43 44.46 -5.80 -8.69
N ALA A 44 44.34 -6.86 -7.89
CA ALA A 44 45.46 -7.45 -7.15
C ALA A 44 46.53 -8.09 -8.07
N ALA A 45 46.16 -8.46 -9.31
CA ALA A 45 47.08 -9.10 -10.25
C ALA A 45 47.91 -8.08 -11.05
N SER A 46 47.30 -6.97 -11.46
CA SER A 46 47.92 -5.95 -12.31
C SER A 46 48.35 -4.68 -11.58
N GLY A 47 47.87 -4.46 -10.35
CA GLY A 47 48.07 -3.22 -9.60
C GLY A 47 47.31 -2.02 -10.19
N PHE A 48 46.33 -2.26 -11.07
CA PHE A 48 45.57 -1.19 -11.69
C PHE A 48 44.54 -0.65 -10.69
N CYS A 49 44.69 0.62 -10.29
CA CYS A 49 43.80 1.32 -9.37
C CYS A 49 42.86 2.26 -10.14
N GLY A 50 41.56 2.11 -9.92
CA GLY A 50 40.54 2.92 -10.59
C GLY A 50 39.16 2.85 -9.95
N ALA A 51 38.31 3.80 -10.33
CA ALA A 51 36.93 3.90 -9.88
C ALA A 51 36.01 3.03 -10.75
N VAL A 52 35.03 2.37 -10.13
CA VAL A 52 34.00 1.59 -10.85
C VAL A 52 33.14 2.53 -11.69
N VAL A 53 33.20 2.35 -13.01
CA VAL A 53 32.42 3.17 -13.98
C VAL A 53 31.35 2.35 -14.71
N GLY A 54 31.39 1.03 -14.59
CA GLY A 54 30.37 0.18 -15.19
C GLY A 54 30.69 -1.30 -15.10
N PHE A 55 29.84 -2.10 -15.75
CA PHE A 55 29.99 -3.55 -15.82
C PHE A 55 29.80 -4.03 -17.24
N GLU A 56 30.47 -5.11 -17.56
CA GLU A 56 30.36 -5.79 -18.84
C GLU A 56 30.05 -7.27 -18.61
N ARG A 57 29.39 -7.87 -19.61
CA ARG A 57 29.15 -9.31 -19.65
C ARG A 57 29.68 -9.83 -20.96
N SER A 58 30.58 -10.80 -20.88
CA SER A 58 31.08 -11.54 -22.02
C SER A 58 30.65 -13.00 -21.91
N TYR A 59 30.93 -13.81 -22.93
CA TYR A 59 30.74 -15.26 -22.88
C TYR A 59 31.59 -15.92 -21.78
N ASP A 60 32.73 -15.31 -21.43
CA ASP A 60 33.67 -15.76 -20.38
C ASP A 60 33.31 -15.26 -18.96
N GLY A 61 32.16 -14.61 -18.78
CA GLY A 61 31.64 -14.23 -17.47
C GLY A 61 31.42 -12.73 -17.26
N GLU A 62 31.44 -12.31 -16.00
CA GLU A 62 31.12 -10.95 -15.58
C GLU A 62 32.38 -10.13 -15.27
N PHE A 63 32.38 -8.88 -15.74
CA PHE A 63 33.50 -7.96 -15.62
C PHE A 63 33.06 -6.63 -15.03
N VAL A 64 33.95 -6.01 -14.25
CA VAL A 64 33.85 -4.62 -13.80
C VAL A 64 34.77 -3.74 -14.65
N ARG A 65 34.27 -2.58 -15.06
CA ARG A 65 35.05 -1.56 -15.74
C ARG A 65 35.54 -0.54 -14.71
N LEU A 66 36.86 -0.38 -14.63
CA LEU A 66 37.52 0.59 -13.77
C LEU A 66 38.13 1.72 -14.60
N GLU A 67 38.04 2.95 -14.12
CA GLU A 67 38.65 4.14 -14.72
C GLU A 67 39.71 4.72 -13.78
N ASP A 68 40.93 4.94 -14.29
CA ASP A 68 42.00 5.57 -13.52
C ASP A 68 41.86 7.10 -13.47
N ARG A 69 42.69 7.76 -12.66
CA ARG A 69 42.75 9.23 -12.54
C ARG A 69 43.10 9.99 -13.83
N ARG A 70 43.55 9.29 -14.88
CA ARG A 70 43.89 9.86 -16.20
C ARG A 70 42.78 9.58 -17.22
N GLY A 71 41.65 9.00 -16.80
CA GLY A 71 40.52 8.66 -17.67
C GLY A 71 40.75 7.39 -18.50
N SER A 72 41.76 6.58 -18.20
CA SER A 72 41.98 5.30 -18.89
C SER A 72 41.10 4.22 -18.28
N THR A 73 40.33 3.52 -19.12
CA THR A 73 39.42 2.46 -18.66
C THR A 73 39.95 1.06 -18.97
N ARG A 74 39.78 0.12 -18.03
CA ARG A 74 40.08 -1.31 -18.21
C ARG A 74 38.99 -2.18 -17.60
N ILE A 75 38.85 -3.41 -18.10
CA ILE A 75 37.90 -4.40 -17.60
C ILE A 75 38.61 -5.51 -16.82
N PHE A 76 38.02 -5.91 -15.71
CA PHE A 76 38.56 -6.94 -14.81
C PHE A 76 37.46 -7.94 -14.47
N ALA A 77 37.80 -9.23 -14.48
CA ALA A 77 36.84 -10.28 -14.16
C ALA A 77 36.47 -10.22 -12.67
N LEU A 78 35.17 -10.34 -12.35
CA LEU A 78 34.67 -10.40 -10.97
C LEU A 78 34.97 -11.77 -10.35
N ARG A 79 36.24 -11.98 -9.98
CA ARG A 79 36.72 -13.21 -9.35
C ARG A 79 36.84 -13.05 -7.83
N PRO A 80 36.67 -14.12 -7.04
CA PRO A 80 36.91 -14.09 -5.60
C PRO A 80 38.30 -13.56 -5.26
N ALA A 81 38.37 -12.63 -4.32
CA ALA A 81 39.60 -12.03 -3.81
C ALA A 81 40.52 -11.36 -4.87
N ALA A 82 39.96 -10.93 -6.00
CA ALA A 82 40.74 -10.36 -7.10
C ALA A 82 41.05 -8.86 -6.93
N PHE A 83 40.42 -8.19 -5.96
CA PHE A 83 40.54 -6.73 -5.79
C PHE A 83 41.06 -6.39 -4.40
N LEU A 84 41.63 -5.20 -4.26
CA LEU A 84 42.05 -4.62 -3.00
C LEU A 84 41.28 -3.32 -2.75
N ILE A 85 40.88 -3.10 -1.49
CA ILE A 85 40.45 -1.80 -0.96
C ILE A 85 41.38 -1.51 0.21
N ASP A 86 42.04 -0.35 0.18
CA ASP A 86 43.04 0.05 1.18
C ASP A 86 44.11 -1.04 1.43
N GLY A 87 44.52 -1.72 0.36
CA GLY A 87 45.50 -2.82 0.40
C GLY A 87 44.96 -4.16 0.94
N SER A 88 43.69 -4.23 1.32
CA SER A 88 43.05 -5.46 1.84
C SER A 88 42.28 -6.19 0.74
N PRO A 89 42.46 -7.52 0.57
CA PRO A 89 41.71 -8.29 -0.42
C PRO A 89 40.21 -8.24 -0.20
N VAL A 90 39.47 -8.05 -1.29
CA VAL A 90 38.00 -8.06 -1.35
C VAL A 90 37.51 -8.83 -2.58
N THR A 91 36.30 -9.35 -2.51
CA THR A 91 35.57 -9.89 -3.66
C THR A 91 34.51 -8.88 -4.08
N LEU A 92 34.59 -8.38 -5.31
CA LEU A 92 33.57 -7.46 -5.81
C LEU A 92 32.33 -8.23 -6.30
N VAL A 93 31.15 -7.75 -5.87
CA VAL A 93 29.85 -8.25 -6.32
C VAL A 93 29.07 -7.15 -7.02
N LYS A 94 28.27 -7.49 -8.04
CA LYS A 94 27.45 -6.50 -8.75
C LYS A 94 26.36 -5.90 -7.85
N PRO A 95 26.07 -4.60 -7.97
CA PRO A 95 24.87 -4.02 -7.37
C PRO A 95 23.62 -4.75 -7.86
N VAL A 96 22.83 -5.30 -6.93
CA VAL A 96 21.50 -5.83 -7.27
C VAL A 96 20.58 -4.64 -7.46
N ARG A 97 20.19 -4.38 -8.72
CA ARG A 97 19.25 -3.30 -9.04
C ARG A 97 17.89 -3.64 -8.43
N LYS A 98 17.54 -2.98 -7.32
CA LYS A 98 16.19 -3.08 -6.72
C LYS A 98 15.19 -2.62 -7.78
N ALA A 99 14.27 -3.49 -8.19
CA ALA A 99 13.23 -3.12 -9.13
C ALA A 99 12.47 -1.89 -8.57
N PRO A 100 12.05 -0.93 -9.41
CA PRO A 100 11.16 0.13 -8.95
C PRO A 100 9.97 -0.52 -8.26
N GLY A 101 9.69 -0.13 -7.02
CA GLY A 101 8.52 -0.62 -6.29
C GLY A 101 7.26 -0.40 -7.12
N ALA A 102 6.27 -1.30 -6.98
CA ALA A 102 4.97 -1.10 -7.60
C ALA A 102 4.44 0.30 -7.26
N PRO A 103 3.78 1.00 -8.21
CA PRO A 103 3.19 2.30 -7.92
C PRO A 103 2.30 2.19 -6.69
N ALA A 104 2.52 3.08 -5.71
CA ALA A 104 1.67 3.15 -4.54
C ALA A 104 0.22 3.34 -5.00
N ARG A 105 -0.73 2.63 -4.38
CA ARG A 105 -2.16 2.80 -4.68
C ARG A 105 -2.83 3.59 -3.57
N THR A 106 -3.83 4.40 -3.92
CA THR A 106 -4.71 5.07 -2.95
C THR A 106 -5.65 4.07 -2.28
N ALA A 107 -6.36 4.50 -1.24
CA ALA A 107 -7.35 3.68 -0.54
C ALA A 107 -8.53 3.28 -1.43
N SER A 108 -8.86 4.06 -2.46
CA SER A 108 -9.84 3.72 -3.51
C SER A 108 -9.32 2.70 -4.53
N GLY A 109 -8.00 2.51 -4.59
CA GLY A 109 -7.34 1.56 -5.48
C GLY A 109 -6.72 2.17 -6.74
N SER A 110 -6.86 3.47 -6.94
CA SER A 110 -6.20 4.23 -8.01
C SER A 110 -4.68 4.27 -7.85
N VAL A 111 -3.97 4.59 -8.94
CA VAL A 111 -2.52 4.82 -8.88
C VAL A 111 -2.27 6.16 -8.19
N ALA A 112 -1.49 6.14 -7.10
CA ALA A 112 -1.12 7.36 -6.40
C ALA A 112 -0.35 8.30 -7.35
N PRO A 113 -0.71 9.59 -7.41
CA PRO A 113 -0.02 10.53 -8.27
C PRO A 113 1.44 10.68 -7.84
N VAL A 114 2.34 10.73 -8.81
CA VAL A 114 3.71 11.19 -8.57
C VAL A 114 3.62 12.68 -8.22
N SER A 115 3.88 13.02 -6.95
CA SER A 115 3.81 14.34 -6.32
C SER A 115 3.47 15.50 -7.29
N ARG A 116 2.17 15.76 -7.48
CA ARG A 116 1.70 16.88 -8.31
C ARG A 116 1.41 18.08 -7.41
N ARG A 117 1.70 19.30 -7.87
CA ARG A 117 1.25 20.54 -7.19
C ARG A 117 -0.27 20.46 -6.99
N ALA A 118 -0.75 20.90 -5.83
CA ALA A 118 -2.18 21.01 -5.54
C ALA A 118 -2.86 21.77 -6.69
N ARG A 119 -3.84 21.13 -7.34
CA ARG A 119 -4.72 21.81 -8.29
C ARG A 119 -5.57 22.83 -7.52
N VAL A 120 -5.95 23.93 -8.20
CA VAL A 120 -7.04 24.77 -7.70
C VAL A 120 -8.28 23.89 -7.57
N ALA A 121 -8.97 23.98 -6.43
CA ALA A 121 -10.21 23.22 -6.23
C ALA A 121 -11.13 23.44 -7.43
N ARG A 122 -11.63 22.35 -8.02
CA ARG A 122 -12.70 22.43 -9.01
C ARG A 122 -13.91 23.08 -8.34
N ALA A 123 -14.71 23.75 -9.15
CA ALA A 123 -15.96 24.32 -8.67
C ALA A 123 -17.00 23.24 -8.31
N SER A 124 -16.82 21.99 -8.78
CA SER A 124 -17.72 20.86 -8.47
C SER A 124 -17.66 20.41 -7.01
N ARG A 125 -18.78 19.88 -6.51
CA ARG A 125 -18.90 19.36 -5.15
C ARG A 125 -19.64 18.02 -5.11
N LEU A 126 -19.28 17.20 -4.13
CA LEU A 126 -20.05 16.06 -3.69
C LEU A 126 -20.77 16.43 -2.39
N PHE A 127 -22.08 16.21 -2.36
CA PHE A 127 -22.91 16.35 -1.18
C PHE A 127 -23.25 14.96 -0.64
N VAL A 128 -23.23 14.82 0.68
CA VAL A 128 -23.57 13.57 1.36
C VAL A 128 -24.54 13.87 2.48
N GLU A 129 -25.36 12.89 2.87
CA GLU A 129 -26.41 13.10 3.86
C GLU A 129 -25.87 13.54 5.24
N GLY A 130 -24.82 12.87 5.72
CA GLY A 130 -24.27 13.14 7.04
C GLY A 130 -22.75 13.15 7.14
N VAL A 131 -22.28 13.48 8.35
CA VAL A 131 -20.85 13.56 8.67
C VAL A 131 -20.13 12.21 8.64
N HIS A 132 -20.84 11.10 8.82
CA HIS A 132 -20.25 9.76 8.76
C HIS A 132 -19.92 9.38 7.31
N ASP A 133 -20.81 9.71 6.38
CA ASP A 133 -20.63 9.58 4.94
C ASP A 133 -19.42 10.37 4.49
N ALA A 134 -19.36 11.65 4.87
CA ALA A 134 -18.25 12.54 4.52
C ALA A 134 -16.91 12.00 5.03
N ALA A 135 -16.90 11.46 6.24
CA ALA A 135 -15.70 10.86 6.82
C ALA A 135 -15.29 9.54 6.14
N LEU A 136 -16.25 8.72 5.70
CA LEU A 136 -15.96 7.51 4.92
C LEU A 136 -15.44 7.86 3.52
N MET A 137 -16.03 8.88 2.89
CA MET A 137 -15.60 9.44 1.62
C MET A 137 -14.14 9.90 1.69
N GLU A 138 -13.82 10.72 2.69
CA GLU A 138 -12.47 11.21 2.92
C GLU A 138 -11.47 10.08 3.17
N ARG A 139 -11.87 9.04 3.90
CA ARG A 139 -11.01 7.91 4.25
C ARG A 139 -10.66 7.03 3.06
N ILE A 140 -11.59 6.79 2.14
CA ILE A 140 -11.38 5.87 1.00
C ILE A 140 -10.98 6.64 -0.27
N TRP A 141 -11.63 7.77 -0.56
CA TRP A 141 -11.47 8.51 -1.82
C TRP A 141 -10.82 9.89 -1.65
N GLY A 142 -10.50 10.33 -0.42
CA GLY A 142 -9.98 11.68 -0.18
C GLY A 142 -8.72 12.02 -0.99
N ASP A 143 -7.83 11.04 -1.21
CA ASP A 143 -6.64 11.24 -2.04
C ASP A 143 -6.99 11.54 -3.50
N ASP A 144 -7.90 10.76 -4.08
CA ASP A 144 -8.39 10.93 -5.45
C ASP A 144 -9.16 12.25 -5.61
N LEU A 145 -10.06 12.54 -4.67
CA LEU A 145 -10.86 13.76 -4.67
C LEU A 145 -10.00 15.02 -4.59
N ARG A 146 -8.92 15.02 -3.79
CA ARG A 146 -7.98 16.15 -3.72
C ARG A 146 -7.19 16.34 -5.01
N VAL A 147 -6.85 15.26 -5.72
CA VAL A 147 -6.20 15.32 -7.05
C VAL A 147 -7.15 15.91 -8.09
N GLU A 148 -8.42 15.56 -7.98
CA GLU A 148 -9.48 16.05 -8.83
C GLU A 148 -10.03 17.42 -8.38
N GLY A 149 -9.56 17.94 -7.24
CA GLY A 149 -10.01 19.21 -6.66
C GLY A 149 -11.48 19.23 -6.25
N VAL A 150 -12.09 18.07 -6.00
CA VAL A 150 -13.50 17.93 -5.63
C VAL A 150 -13.62 17.97 -4.10
N VAL A 151 -14.57 18.74 -3.60
CA VAL A 151 -14.86 18.87 -2.17
C VAL A 151 -16.09 18.06 -1.79
N VAL A 152 -16.04 17.39 -0.64
CA VAL A 152 -17.20 16.70 -0.03
C VAL A 152 -17.80 17.57 1.06
N ALA A 153 -19.12 17.74 1.06
CA ALA A 153 -19.88 18.52 2.03
C ALA A 153 -21.06 17.70 2.60
N SER A 154 -21.24 17.73 3.93
CA SER A 154 -22.43 17.18 4.59
C SER A 154 -23.63 18.10 4.38
N LEU A 155 -24.79 17.53 4.12
CA LEU A 155 -26.08 18.24 4.10
C LEU A 155 -26.71 18.35 5.50
N ASP A 156 -26.21 17.59 6.48
CA ASP A 156 -26.81 17.46 7.81
C ASP A 156 -28.30 17.05 7.74
N GLY A 157 -28.60 16.15 6.80
CA GLY A 157 -29.93 15.68 6.46
C GLY A 157 -30.37 16.07 5.05
N LEU A 158 -31.00 15.14 4.34
CA LEU A 158 -31.38 15.33 2.94
C LEU A 158 -32.43 16.44 2.73
N ASP A 159 -33.20 16.79 3.76
CA ASP A 159 -34.19 17.87 3.68
C ASP A 159 -33.53 19.25 3.39
N ASN A 160 -32.22 19.39 3.58
CA ASN A 160 -31.45 20.61 3.27
C ASN A 160 -30.91 20.65 1.83
N LEU A 161 -31.17 19.63 1.01
CA LEU A 161 -30.62 19.51 -0.34
C LEU A 161 -31.01 20.70 -1.24
N ASP A 162 -32.27 21.13 -1.19
CA ASP A 162 -32.76 22.23 -2.04
C ASP A 162 -32.03 23.55 -1.74
N GLU A 163 -31.80 23.85 -0.46
CA GLU A 163 -31.05 25.04 -0.02
C GLU A 163 -29.58 24.94 -0.44
N ALA A 164 -28.94 23.79 -0.21
CA ALA A 164 -27.55 23.56 -0.60
C ALA A 164 -27.34 23.67 -2.12
N LEU A 165 -28.28 23.19 -2.94
CA LEU A 165 -28.23 23.32 -4.40
C LEU A 165 -28.51 24.76 -4.84
N ALA A 166 -29.39 25.49 -4.16
CA ALA A 166 -29.65 26.89 -4.46
C ALA A 166 -28.41 27.76 -4.17
N GLU A 167 -27.71 27.54 -3.06
CA GLU A 167 -26.45 28.22 -2.76
C GLU A 167 -25.33 27.81 -3.72
N PHE A 168 -25.29 26.52 -4.06
CA PHE A 168 -24.25 25.98 -4.92
C PHE A 168 -24.46 26.31 -6.40
N GLU A 169 -25.65 26.62 -6.88
CA GLU A 169 -25.92 26.95 -8.29
C GLU A 169 -25.21 26.01 -9.31
N PRO A 170 -25.58 24.71 -9.36
CA PRO A 170 -24.99 23.76 -10.30
C PRO A 170 -25.09 24.24 -11.77
N GLY A 171 -24.00 24.10 -12.51
CA GLY A 171 -23.87 24.62 -13.87
C GLY A 171 -22.97 23.75 -14.76
N PRO A 172 -22.82 24.11 -16.04
CA PRO A 172 -22.03 23.32 -17.00
C PRO A 172 -20.56 23.18 -16.59
N THR A 173 -20.01 24.13 -15.84
CA THR A 173 -18.63 24.15 -15.35
C THR A 173 -18.50 23.82 -13.85
N ARG A 174 -19.61 23.54 -13.16
CA ARG A 174 -19.64 23.19 -11.72
C ARG A 174 -20.77 22.22 -11.42
N ARG A 175 -20.46 20.93 -11.38
CA ARG A 175 -21.47 19.89 -11.17
C ARG A 175 -21.63 19.56 -9.69
N ALA A 176 -22.84 19.16 -9.30
CA ALA A 176 -23.13 18.64 -7.97
C ALA A 176 -23.41 17.14 -8.05
N GLY A 177 -22.64 16.34 -7.34
CA GLY A 177 -23.01 14.95 -7.06
C GLY A 177 -23.65 14.87 -5.68
N VAL A 178 -24.66 14.04 -5.50
CA VAL A 178 -25.35 13.83 -4.23
C VAL A 178 -25.39 12.34 -3.93
N LEU A 179 -24.80 11.92 -2.82
CA LEU A 179 -24.91 10.55 -2.31
C LEU A 179 -25.96 10.49 -1.21
N VAL A 180 -26.91 9.56 -1.34
CA VAL A 180 -28.05 9.42 -0.43
C VAL A 180 -28.11 8.00 0.14
N ASP A 181 -28.43 7.91 1.44
CA ASP A 181 -28.65 6.63 2.10
C ASP A 181 -30.02 6.05 1.71
N HIS A 182 -30.12 4.72 1.75
CA HIS A 182 -31.37 3.98 1.57
C HIS A 182 -32.21 4.36 0.33
N LEU A 183 -31.54 4.67 -0.79
CA LEU A 183 -32.23 5.05 -2.03
C LEU A 183 -32.86 3.81 -2.70
N VAL A 184 -34.13 3.59 -2.40
CA VAL A 184 -34.97 2.52 -2.99
C VAL A 184 -36.08 3.15 -3.81
N ALA A 185 -36.41 2.55 -4.96
CA ALA A 185 -37.50 3.01 -5.82
C ALA A 185 -38.81 3.17 -5.03
N GLY A 186 -39.42 4.36 -5.11
CA GLY A 186 -40.68 4.69 -4.44
C GLY A 186 -40.55 5.25 -3.02
N SER A 187 -39.32 5.41 -2.50
CA SER A 187 -39.05 6.06 -1.21
C SER A 187 -39.24 7.58 -1.26
N LYS A 188 -39.23 8.25 -0.11
CA LYS A 188 -39.28 9.73 -0.04
C LYS A 188 -38.08 10.33 -0.77
N GLU A 189 -36.91 9.71 -0.59
CA GLU A 189 -35.63 10.09 -1.19
C GLU A 189 -35.68 9.98 -2.73
N SER A 190 -36.35 8.96 -3.29
CA SER A 190 -36.52 8.83 -4.74
C SER A 190 -37.32 9.95 -5.40
N ARG A 191 -38.19 10.66 -4.66
CA ARG A 191 -38.96 11.80 -5.21
C ARG A 191 -38.17 13.11 -5.24
N LEU A 192 -37.08 13.19 -4.47
CA LEU A 192 -36.16 14.32 -4.49
C LEU A 192 -35.27 14.27 -5.74
N THR A 193 -34.92 13.07 -6.22
CA THR A 193 -34.09 12.90 -7.43
C THR A 193 -34.79 13.32 -8.72
N GLU A 194 -36.13 13.26 -8.76
CA GLU A 194 -36.92 13.60 -9.95
C GLU A 194 -36.93 15.11 -10.28
N ARG A 195 -36.48 15.97 -9.36
CA ARG A 195 -36.60 17.43 -9.48
C ARG A 195 -35.30 18.15 -9.78
N VAL A 196 -34.17 17.45 -9.82
CA VAL A 196 -32.86 18.09 -9.95
C VAL A 196 -32.54 18.43 -11.41
N GLY A 197 -31.82 19.53 -11.61
CA GLY A 197 -31.41 19.98 -12.95
C GLY A 197 -30.32 19.13 -13.59
N PRO A 198 -29.98 19.36 -14.87
CA PRO A 198 -29.05 18.53 -15.65
C PRO A 198 -27.60 18.55 -15.16
N HIS A 199 -27.26 19.42 -14.21
CA HIS A 199 -25.92 19.55 -13.63
C HIS A 199 -25.82 18.94 -12.23
N VAL A 200 -26.85 18.17 -11.84
CA VAL A 200 -26.92 17.43 -10.59
C VAL A 200 -27.10 15.95 -10.90
N LEU A 201 -26.31 15.10 -10.24
CA LEU A 201 -26.52 13.65 -10.24
C LEU A 201 -26.78 13.20 -8.81
N VAL A 202 -27.84 12.42 -8.62
CA VAL A 202 -28.13 11.78 -7.34
C VAL A 202 -27.93 10.29 -7.47
N CYS A 203 -27.02 9.74 -6.69
CA CYS A 203 -26.81 8.31 -6.52
C CYS A 203 -27.12 7.94 -5.07
N GLY A 204 -27.38 6.66 -4.83
CA GLY A 204 -27.57 6.19 -3.47
C GLY A 204 -27.29 4.71 -3.35
N HIS A 205 -27.38 4.21 -2.12
CA HIS A 205 -27.11 2.82 -1.81
C HIS A 205 -28.29 2.17 -1.07
N PRO A 206 -28.42 0.84 -1.12
CA PRO A 206 -29.59 0.15 -0.56
C PRO A 206 -29.59 0.03 0.97
N TYR A 207 -28.53 0.52 1.63
CA TYR A 207 -28.34 0.39 3.07
C TYR A 207 -29.10 1.46 3.85
N ILE A 208 -29.54 1.10 5.06
CA ILE A 208 -30.28 2.01 5.95
C ILE A 208 -29.40 3.19 6.39
N ASP A 209 -28.11 2.93 6.55
CA ASP A 209 -27.10 3.90 6.96
C ASP A 209 -25.74 3.51 6.37
N VAL A 210 -24.87 4.49 6.13
CA VAL A 210 -23.49 4.28 5.66
C VAL A 210 -22.68 3.27 6.50
N TRP A 211 -23.00 3.07 7.78
CA TRP A 211 -22.38 2.01 8.58
C TRP A 211 -22.61 0.63 7.96
N GLU A 212 -23.83 0.34 7.54
CA GLU A 212 -24.21 -0.94 6.95
C GLU A 212 -23.55 -1.18 5.58
N ALA A 213 -23.07 -0.11 4.93
CA ALA A 213 -22.25 -0.20 3.73
C ALA A 213 -20.80 -0.68 3.99
N VAL A 214 -20.34 -0.72 5.25
CA VAL A 214 -19.06 -1.33 5.62
C VAL A 214 -19.26 -2.84 5.75
N LYS A 215 -18.34 -3.63 5.20
CA LYS A 215 -18.43 -5.09 5.24
C LYS A 215 -18.41 -5.61 6.68
N PRO A 216 -19.29 -6.54 7.07
CA PRO A 216 -19.29 -7.14 8.41
C PRO A 216 -17.91 -7.65 8.85
N ALA A 217 -17.17 -8.27 7.94
CA ALA A 217 -15.83 -8.79 8.21
C ALA A 217 -14.82 -7.70 8.60
N ALA A 218 -14.94 -6.49 8.06
CA ALA A 218 -14.03 -5.38 8.41
C ALA A 218 -14.22 -4.96 9.87
N VAL A 219 -15.48 -4.88 10.33
CA VAL A 219 -15.82 -4.50 11.72
C VAL A 219 -15.77 -5.67 12.72
N GLY A 220 -15.51 -6.89 12.23
CA GLY A 220 -15.36 -8.10 13.03
C GLY A 220 -16.69 -8.72 13.48
N ILE A 221 -17.76 -8.56 12.69
CA ILE A 221 -19.07 -9.18 12.95
C ILE A 221 -19.44 -10.15 11.82
N SER A 222 -20.31 -11.11 12.11
CA SER A 222 -20.78 -12.08 11.11
C SER A 222 -21.74 -11.45 10.10
N ALA A 223 -22.62 -10.56 10.56
CA ALA A 223 -23.55 -9.77 9.76
C ALA A 223 -23.99 -8.54 10.56
N TRP A 224 -24.46 -7.51 9.87
CA TRP A 224 -25.16 -6.40 10.51
C TRP A 224 -26.47 -6.88 11.15
N PRO A 225 -26.80 -6.45 12.38
CA PRO A 225 -28.02 -6.86 13.05
C PRO A 225 -29.24 -6.23 12.37
N LYS A 226 -30.34 -6.99 12.33
CA LYS A 226 -31.61 -6.49 11.81
C LYS A 226 -32.34 -5.72 12.90
N ILE A 227 -32.38 -4.39 12.78
CA ILE A 227 -33.04 -3.53 13.75
C ILE A 227 -34.52 -3.36 13.37
N PRO A 228 -35.47 -3.63 14.29
CA PRO A 228 -36.89 -3.39 14.06
C PRO A 228 -37.20 -1.94 13.67
N ARG A 229 -38.21 -1.76 12.81
CA ARG A 229 -38.69 -0.42 12.46
C ARG A 229 -39.17 0.35 13.70
N GLY A 230 -38.96 1.66 13.70
CA GLY A 230 -39.32 2.55 14.81
C GLY A 230 -38.26 2.68 15.89
N ILE A 231 -37.17 1.91 15.80
CA ILE A 231 -35.97 2.07 16.62
C ILE A 231 -34.94 2.82 15.79
N ASP A 232 -34.26 3.81 16.38
CA ASP A 232 -33.10 4.45 15.77
C ASP A 232 -32.05 3.37 15.42
N TRP A 233 -31.70 3.27 14.13
CA TRP A 233 -30.92 2.15 13.63
C TRP A 233 -29.53 2.08 14.26
N LYS A 234 -28.83 3.22 14.41
CA LYS A 234 -27.50 3.29 15.03
C LYS A 234 -27.53 2.86 16.50
N THR A 235 -28.52 3.35 17.25
CA THR A 235 -28.71 2.96 18.65
C THR A 235 -29.03 1.47 18.77
N GLY A 236 -29.91 0.95 17.91
CA GLY A 236 -30.24 -0.48 17.87
C GLY A 236 -29.01 -1.36 17.59
N VAL A 237 -28.21 -0.99 16.59
CA VAL A 237 -26.96 -1.69 16.25
C VAL A 237 -25.99 -1.70 17.43
N CYS A 238 -25.76 -0.55 18.07
CA CYS A 238 -24.84 -0.48 19.21
C CYS A 238 -25.33 -1.30 20.41
N ASN A 239 -26.65 -1.34 20.66
CA ASN A 239 -27.23 -2.14 21.72
C ASN A 239 -27.06 -3.64 21.46
N GLU A 240 -27.38 -4.09 20.24
CA GLU A 240 -27.31 -5.52 19.87
C GLU A 240 -25.86 -6.03 19.88
N LEU A 241 -24.91 -5.21 19.43
CA LEU A 241 -23.49 -5.59 19.34
C LEU A 241 -22.69 -5.24 20.61
N GLY A 242 -23.32 -4.60 21.60
CA GLY A 242 -22.65 -4.19 22.85
C GLY A 242 -21.55 -3.14 22.64
N TRP A 243 -21.71 -2.25 21.65
CA TRP A 243 -20.69 -1.26 21.28
C TRP A 243 -20.78 0.06 22.06
N GLY A 244 -21.77 0.22 22.94
CA GLY A 244 -21.96 1.43 23.74
C GLY A 244 -22.78 2.48 23.00
N SER A 245 -22.31 3.73 22.95
CA SER A 245 -23.07 4.79 22.29
C SER A 245 -22.92 4.76 20.76
N PRO A 246 -23.80 5.41 19.98
CA PRO A 246 -23.59 5.60 18.54
C PRO A 246 -22.24 6.25 18.20
N ARG A 247 -21.70 7.10 19.09
CA ARG A 247 -20.38 7.69 18.91
C ARG A 247 -19.26 6.66 19.02
N ASP A 248 -19.39 5.71 19.95
CA ASP A 248 -18.42 4.63 20.13
C ASP A 248 -18.49 3.62 18.97
N GLY A 249 -19.71 3.28 18.56
CA GLY A 249 -19.98 2.51 17.35
C GLY A 249 -19.34 3.14 16.11
N TRP A 250 -19.53 4.44 15.90
CA TRP A 250 -18.93 5.13 14.76
C TRP A 250 -17.39 5.05 14.79
N ARG A 251 -16.76 5.29 15.94
CA ARG A 251 -15.29 5.17 16.05
C ARG A 251 -14.82 3.78 15.65
N LYS A 252 -15.53 2.74 16.08
CA LYS A 252 -15.23 1.34 15.72
C LYS A 252 -15.37 1.13 14.21
N VAL A 253 -16.50 1.51 13.62
CA VAL A 253 -16.76 1.38 12.18
C VAL A 253 -15.71 2.12 11.37
N ASN A 254 -15.53 3.41 11.60
CA ASN A 254 -14.57 4.24 10.86
C ASN A 254 -13.13 3.70 10.98
N SER A 255 -12.72 3.26 12.17
CA SER A 255 -11.36 2.71 12.39
C SER A 255 -11.10 1.39 11.64
N SER A 256 -12.15 0.63 11.33
CA SER A 256 -12.04 -0.65 10.63
C SER A 256 -11.83 -0.53 9.13
N VAL A 257 -12.14 0.64 8.56
CA VAL A 257 -12.04 0.88 7.13
C VAL A 257 -10.65 1.38 6.80
N SER A 258 -10.00 0.72 5.85
CA SER A 258 -8.67 1.07 5.36
C SER A 258 -8.64 1.32 3.85
N SER A 259 -9.56 0.70 3.10
CA SER A 259 -9.64 0.82 1.64
C SER A 259 -11.05 0.51 1.13
N PHE A 260 -11.27 0.72 -0.17
CA PHE A 260 -12.51 0.34 -0.85
C PHE A 260 -12.87 -1.15 -0.65
N ARG A 261 -11.90 -2.01 -0.33
CA ARG A 261 -12.16 -3.44 -0.10
C ARG A 261 -13.01 -3.69 1.14
N ASP A 262 -13.05 -2.74 2.07
CA ASP A 262 -13.74 -2.87 3.35
C ASP A 262 -15.21 -2.41 3.27
N VAL A 263 -15.64 -1.90 2.11
CA VAL A 263 -17.01 -1.45 1.86
C VAL A 263 -17.68 -2.28 0.78
N GLU A 264 -19.01 -2.28 0.78
CA GLU A 264 -19.82 -3.03 -0.14
C GLU A 264 -19.89 -2.38 -1.53
N VAL A 265 -20.05 -3.24 -2.55
CA VAL A 265 -20.03 -2.84 -3.96
C VAL A 265 -21.07 -1.77 -4.33
N PRO A 266 -22.32 -1.79 -3.80
CA PRO A 266 -23.29 -0.75 -4.13
C PRO A 266 -22.83 0.66 -3.75
N LEU A 267 -22.19 0.84 -2.59
CA LEU A 267 -21.62 2.14 -2.20
C LEU A 267 -20.50 2.53 -3.15
N ILE A 268 -19.57 1.62 -3.46
CA ILE A 268 -18.46 1.90 -4.38
C ILE A 268 -19.02 2.39 -5.72
N ARG A 269 -19.98 1.69 -6.31
CA ARG A 269 -20.55 2.06 -7.62
C ARG A 269 -21.19 3.43 -7.60
N ALA A 270 -22.01 3.73 -6.59
CA ALA A 270 -22.65 5.03 -6.45
C ALA A 270 -21.60 6.15 -6.38
N VAL A 271 -20.54 5.95 -5.60
CA VAL A 271 -19.47 6.92 -5.45
C VAL A 271 -18.68 7.13 -6.74
N GLU A 272 -18.26 6.05 -7.40
CA GLU A 272 -17.50 6.16 -8.66
C GLU A 272 -18.33 6.87 -9.74
N GLU A 273 -19.62 6.57 -9.84
CA GLU A 273 -20.53 7.25 -10.77
C GLU A 273 -20.64 8.76 -10.49
N LEU A 274 -20.72 9.14 -9.21
CA LEU A 274 -20.72 10.54 -8.80
C LEU A 274 -19.38 11.22 -9.12
N ILE A 275 -18.25 10.56 -8.86
CA ILE A 275 -16.91 11.08 -9.17
C ILE A 275 -16.77 11.28 -10.68
N ASP A 276 -17.13 10.30 -11.50
CA ASP A 276 -17.10 10.41 -12.95
C ASP A 276 -17.96 11.58 -13.42
N PHE A 277 -19.18 11.73 -12.88
CA PHE A 277 -20.06 12.83 -13.23
C PHE A 277 -19.48 14.20 -12.90
N VAL A 278 -18.97 14.41 -11.69
CA VAL A 278 -18.47 15.72 -11.25
C VAL A 278 -17.12 16.10 -11.85
N THR A 279 -16.38 15.13 -12.38
CA THR A 279 -15.08 15.31 -13.03
C THR A 279 -15.17 15.38 -14.56
N ALA A 280 -16.24 14.87 -15.17
CA ALA A 280 -16.53 14.93 -16.62
C ALA A 280 -16.98 16.33 -17.11
N ILE A 281 -16.28 17.38 -16.67
CA ILE A 281 -16.48 18.75 -17.16
C ILE A 281 -15.48 18.98 -18.29
N GLU A 282 -15.98 19.23 -19.49
CA GLU A 282 -15.18 19.67 -20.62
C GLU A 282 -14.62 21.08 -20.33
N SER A 283 -13.30 21.23 -20.52
CA SER A 283 -12.60 22.52 -20.38
C SER A 283 -12.73 23.34 -21.66
#